data_AF-A0A7Y7H283-F1
#
_entry.id   AF-A0A7Y7H283-F1
#
_cell.length_a   1.000
_cell.length_b   1.000
_cell.length_c   1.000
_cell.angle_alpha   90.00
_cell.angle_beta   90.00
_cell.angle_gamma   90.00
#
_symmetry.space_group_name_H-M   'P 1'
#
loop_
_entity.id
_entity.type
_entity.pdbx_description
1 polymer ?
#
loop_
_entity_poly.entity_id
_entity_poly.type
_entity_poly.pdbx_seq_one_letter_code
_entity_poly.pdbx_strand_id
1 'polypeptide(L)'
;MTPAANDPLDFLNSNSAGMQTGTQTDLVQQLLYEIIRVKEIIVYYDSIPNGGGQLGSSILSELVSEAYQSLVNYDTVLMRKYYDLLLNCD
;
A
#
# COMPACT_ATOMS: atom_id res chain seq x y z
N MET A 1 -13.16 -23.61 -22.78
CA MET A 1 -12.35 -22.44 -22.37
C MET A 1 -13.23 -21.58 -21.49
N THR A 2 -13.07 -21.70 -20.17
CA THR A 2 -13.79 -20.88 -19.19
C THR A 2 -13.09 -19.51 -19.10
N PRO A 3 -13.80 -18.37 -19.15
CA PRO A 3 -13.17 -17.08 -18.96
C PRO A 3 -12.78 -16.96 -17.48
N ALA A 4 -11.48 -16.76 -17.24
CA ALA A 4 -10.96 -16.50 -15.91
C ALA A 4 -11.49 -15.17 -15.39
N ALA A 5 -11.73 -15.17 -14.08
CA ALA A 5 -12.32 -14.14 -13.25
C ALA A 5 -11.81 -12.72 -13.53
N ASN A 6 -12.73 -11.76 -13.38
CA ASN A 6 -12.49 -10.33 -13.24
C ASN A 6 -11.33 -10.10 -12.25
N ASP A 7 -10.15 -9.76 -12.77
CA ASP A 7 -9.04 -9.29 -11.95
C ASP A 7 -9.36 -7.86 -11.51
N PRO A 8 -9.60 -7.60 -10.21
CA PRO A 8 -9.97 -6.29 -9.70
C PRO A 8 -8.86 -5.24 -9.87
N LEU A 9 -7.67 -5.63 -10.35
CA LEU A 9 -6.53 -4.75 -10.62
C LEU A 9 -6.37 -4.40 -12.11
N ASP A 10 -7.26 -4.86 -13.00
CA ASP A 10 -7.19 -4.61 -14.45
C ASP A 10 -7.30 -3.10 -14.81
N PHE A 11 -7.88 -2.30 -13.93
CA PHE A 11 -7.92 -0.84 -14.08
C PHE A 11 -6.53 -0.18 -14.04
N LEU A 12 -5.52 -0.83 -13.45
CA LEU A 12 -4.14 -0.33 -13.41
C LEU A 12 -3.41 -0.50 -14.75
N ASN A 13 -3.83 -1.46 -15.58
CA ASN A 13 -3.21 -1.75 -16.88
C ASN A 13 -3.79 -0.93 -18.04
N SER A 14 -4.92 -0.27 -17.83
CA SER A 14 -5.60 0.53 -18.85
C SER A 14 -5.10 1.98 -18.82
N ASN A 15 -3.85 2.19 -19.24
CA ASN A 15 -3.29 3.53 -19.36
C ASN A 15 -3.78 4.20 -20.65
N SER A 16 -4.77 5.10 -20.57
CA SER A 16 -4.92 6.20 -21.54
C SER A 16 -5.99 7.23 -21.15
N ALA A 17 -5.54 8.48 -21.08
CA ALA A 17 -6.27 9.69 -21.50
C ALA A 17 -7.60 10.04 -20.79
N GLY A 18 -7.55 11.08 -19.96
CA GLY A 18 -8.65 12.04 -19.87
C GLY A 18 -9.32 12.25 -18.52
N MET A 19 -8.85 11.65 -17.43
CA MET A 19 -9.35 12.01 -16.10
C MET A 19 -8.57 13.21 -15.59
N GLN A 20 -9.27 14.30 -15.27
CA GLN A 20 -8.72 15.37 -14.44
C GLN A 20 -8.33 14.74 -13.10
N THR A 21 -7.06 14.35 -12.98
CA THR A 21 -6.43 13.83 -11.77
C THR A 21 -6.38 14.97 -10.76
N GLY A 22 -7.42 15.10 -9.95
CA GLY A 22 -7.31 15.86 -8.71
C GLY A 22 -6.17 15.26 -7.90
N THR A 23 -5.35 16.11 -7.30
CA THR A 23 -4.22 15.74 -6.42
C THR A 23 -4.58 14.74 -5.31
N GLN A 24 -5.88 14.57 -5.02
CA GLN A 24 -6.43 13.62 -4.06
C GLN A 24 -6.51 12.17 -4.58
N THR A 25 -6.87 11.95 -5.85
CA THR A 25 -6.86 10.60 -6.45
C THR A 25 -5.43 10.07 -6.53
N ASP A 26 -4.48 10.97 -6.76
CA ASP A 26 -3.05 10.70 -6.77
C ASP A 26 -2.54 10.25 -5.39
N LEU A 27 -2.92 10.93 -4.30
CA LEU A 27 -2.50 10.53 -2.94
C LEU A 27 -3.00 9.13 -2.55
N VAL A 28 -4.25 8.79 -2.87
CA VAL A 28 -4.82 7.46 -2.58
C VAL A 28 -4.04 6.37 -3.33
N GLN A 29 -3.76 6.60 -4.62
CA GLN A 29 -3.03 5.64 -5.45
C GLN A 29 -1.58 5.49 -4.98
N GLN A 30 -0.90 6.60 -4.68
CA GLN A 30 0.46 6.62 -4.15
C GLN A 30 0.54 5.88 -2.80
N LEU A 31 -0.39 6.15 -1.89
CA LEU A 31 -0.40 5.48 -0.59
C LEU A 31 -0.66 3.97 -0.72
N LEU A 32 -1.58 3.56 -1.60
CA LEU A 32 -1.83 2.14 -1.87
C LEU A 32 -0.59 1.43 -2.43
N TYR A 33 0.13 2.08 -3.34
CA TYR A 33 1.38 1.55 -3.89
C TYR A 33 2.42 1.33 -2.79
N GLU A 34 2.64 2.32 -1.93
CA GLU A 34 3.61 2.21 -0.84
C GLU A 34 3.20 1.18 0.21
N ILE A 35 1.90 1.03 0.49
CA ILE A 35 1.38 -0.05 1.35
C ILE A 35 1.74 -1.43 0.78
N ILE A 36 1.59 -1.63 -0.53
CA ILE A 36 1.93 -2.91 -1.18
C ILE A 36 3.44 -3.15 -1.10
N ARG A 37 4.26 -2.14 -1.41
CA ARG A 37 5.73 -2.21 -1.31
C ARG A 37 6.18 -2.65 0.08
N VAL A 38 5.68 -1.99 1.13
CA VAL A 38 6.08 -2.31 2.51
C VAL A 38 5.57 -3.68 2.96
N LYS A 39 4.45 -4.19 2.42
CA LYS A 39 4.03 -5.57 2.65
C LYS A 39 5.04 -6.60 2.14
N GLU A 40 5.74 -6.34 1.04
CA GLU A 40 6.80 -7.23 0.57
C GLU A 40 8.00 -7.23 1.53
N ILE A 41 8.33 -6.07 2.11
CA ILE A 41 9.37 -5.94 3.14
C ILE A 41 8.97 -6.74 4.40
N ILE A 42 7.70 -6.69 4.82
CA ILE A 42 7.18 -7.50 5.94
C ILE A 42 7.39 -8.99 5.67
N VAL A 43 7.03 -9.47 4.47
CA VAL A 43 7.24 -10.88 4.07
C VAL A 43 8.71 -11.27 4.17
N TYR A 44 9.62 -10.38 3.79
CA TYR A 44 11.06 -10.59 3.97
C TYR A 44 11.43 -10.72 5.45
N TYR A 45 10.98 -9.81 6.32
CA TYR A 45 11.25 -9.89 7.76
C TYR A 45 10.68 -11.16 8.40
N ASP A 46 9.48 -11.60 8.00
CA ASP A 46 8.87 -12.84 8.47
C ASP A 46 9.64 -14.10 8.04
N SER A 47 10.37 -14.02 6.92
CA SER A 47 11.19 -15.13 6.44
C SER A 47 12.48 -15.34 7.24
N ILE A 48 12.87 -14.38 8.09
CA ILE A 48 14.10 -14.46 8.89
C ILE A 48 13.93 -15.50 10.00
N PRO A 49 14.79 -16.55 10.05
CA PRO A 49 14.66 -17.63 11.02
C PRO A 49 14.90 -17.19 12.46
N ASN A 50 14.46 -18.01 13.41
CA ASN A 50 14.60 -17.79 14.85
C ASN A 50 13.96 -16.49 15.36
N GLY A 51 12.97 -15.95 14.65
CA GLY A 51 12.26 -14.73 15.03
C GLY A 51 13.09 -13.45 14.86
N GLY A 52 14.23 -13.51 14.17
CA GLY A 52 15.13 -12.36 14.02
C GLY A 52 14.49 -11.14 13.37
N GLY A 53 13.46 -11.33 12.54
CA GLY A 53 12.69 -10.25 11.92
C GLY A 53 11.37 -9.89 12.60
N GLN A 54 10.99 -10.57 13.69
CA GLN A 54 9.63 -10.49 14.23
C GLN A 54 9.27 -9.08 14.72
N LEU A 55 10.21 -8.35 15.33
CA LEU A 55 9.99 -6.97 15.76
C LEU A 55 9.76 -6.04 14.56
N GLY A 56 10.62 -6.14 13.54
CA GLY A 56 10.52 -5.34 12.32
C GLY A 56 9.21 -5.59 11.59
N SER A 57 8.87 -6.87 11.38
CA SER A 57 7.60 -7.29 10.80
C SER A 57 6.38 -6.74 11.57
N SER A 58 6.41 -6.80 12.91
CA SER A 58 5.29 -6.33 13.74
C SER A 58 5.10 -4.81 13.64
N ILE A 59 6.19 -4.04 13.71
CA ILE A 59 6.14 -2.57 13.58
C ILE A 59 5.63 -2.17 12.19
N LEU A 60 6.16 -2.79 11.14
CA LEU A 60 5.75 -2.50 9.77
C LEU A 60 4.29 -2.92 9.51
N SER A 61 3.83 -4.03 10.10
CA SER A 61 2.44 -4.48 10.02
C SER A 61 1.47 -3.50 10.68
N GLU A 62 1.83 -2.96 11.85
CA GLU A 62 1.06 -1.92 12.52
C GLU A 62 1.00 -0.65 11.66
N LEU A 63 2.14 -0.22 11.13
CA LEU A 63 2.22 0.95 10.26
C LEU A 63 1.35 0.82 9.00
N VAL A 64 1.41 -0.33 8.33
CA VAL A 64 0.57 -0.62 7.15
C VAL A 64 -0.91 -0.66 7.51
N SER A 65 -1.26 -1.22 8.68
CA SER A 65 -2.63 -1.25 9.17
C SER A 65 -3.18 0.16 9.38
N GLU A 66 -2.42 1.04 10.04
CA GLU A 66 -2.83 2.43 10.26
C GLU A 66 -2.94 3.23 8.95
N ALA A 67 -2.00 3.03 8.03
CA ALA A 67 -2.05 3.62 6.69
C ALA A 67 -3.32 3.19 5.94
N TYR A 68 -3.67 1.90 6.00
CA TYR A 68 -4.91 1.39 5.40
C TYR A 68 -6.16 1.96 6.08
N GLN A 69 -6.15 2.11 7.41
CA GLN A 69 -7.26 2.76 8.13
C GLN A 69 -7.46 4.22 7.70
N SER A 70 -6.37 4.95 7.42
CA SER A 70 -6.49 6.31 6.89
C SER A 70 -7.21 6.37 5.54
N LEU A 71 -6.98 5.37 4.67
CA LEU A 71 -7.69 5.20 3.40
C LEU A 71 -9.17 4.90 3.62
N VAL A 72 -9.49 3.94 4.50
CA VAL A 72 -10.87 3.54 4.81
C VAL A 72 -11.69 4.70 5.38
N ASN A 73 -11.09 5.49 6.28
CA ASN A 73 -11.74 6.63 6.91
C ASN A 73 -11.72 7.91 6.06
N TYR A 74 -11.08 7.86 4.89
CA TYR A 74 -10.86 9.00 4.01
C TYR A 74 -10.18 10.19 4.72
N ASP A 75 -9.28 9.94 5.67
CA ASP A 75 -8.54 10.97 6.37
C ASP A 75 -7.31 11.39 5.58
N THR A 76 -7.46 12.42 4.75
CA THR A 76 -6.39 12.87 3.85
C THR A 76 -5.15 13.45 4.57
N VAL A 77 -5.29 13.87 5.83
CA VAL A 77 -4.16 14.37 6.63
C VAL A 77 -3.32 13.18 7.09
N LEU A 78 -3.96 12.15 7.62
CA LEU A 78 -3.29 10.91 7.99
C LEU A 78 -2.72 10.20 6.76
N MET A 79 -3.45 10.15 5.63
CA MET A 79 -2.95 9.54 4.40
C MET A 79 -1.60 10.14 3.97
N ARG A 80 -1.49 11.47 3.95
CA ARG A 80 -0.23 12.16 3.60
C ARG A 80 0.87 11.79 4.59
N LYS A 81 0.58 11.80 5.90
CA LYS A 81 1.56 11.43 6.93
C LYS A 81 2.07 9.99 6.76
N TYR A 82 1.17 9.04 6.53
CA TYR A 82 1.56 7.64 6.32
C TYR A 82 2.25 7.42 4.98
N TYR A 83 1.85 8.14 3.93
CA TYR A 83 2.56 8.11 2.66
C TYR A 83 4.01 8.55 2.82
N ASP A 84 4.25 9.71 3.47
CA ASP A 84 5.60 10.21 3.70
C ASP A 84 6.43 9.24 4.56
N LEU A 85 5.81 8.56 5.53
CA LEU A 85 6.50 7.61 6.39
C LEU A 85 6.84 6.29 5.67
N LEU A 86 5.89 5.74 4.90
CA LEU A 86 6.09 4.52 4.11
C LEU A 86 7.08 4.72 2.97
N LEU A 87 7.08 5.90 2.34
CA LEU A 87 8.03 6.24 1.29
C LEU A 87 9.49 6.07 1.76
N ASN A 88 9.75 6.37 3.04
CA ASN A 88 11.07 6.29 3.68
C ASN A 88 11.34 4.96 4.41
N CYS A 89 10.46 3.94 4.30
CA CYS A 89 10.75 2.59 4.81
C CYS A 89 11.60 1.80 3.80
N ASP A 90 12.80 1.39 4.22
CA ASP A 90 13.76 0.58 3.45
C ASP A 90 14.17 -0.65 4.27
#